data_AF-A0A9D2LZT0-F1
#
_entry.id   AF-A0A9D2LZT0-F1
#
_cell.length_a   1.000
_cell.length_b   1.000
_cell.length_c   1.000
_cell.angle_alpha   90.00
_cell.angle_beta   90.00
_cell.angle_gamma   90.00
#
_symmetry.space_group_name_H-M   'P 1'
#
loop_
_entity.id
_entity.type
_entity.pdbx_description
1 polymer ?
#
loop_
_entity_poly.entity_id
_entity_poly.type
_entity_poly.pdbx_seq_one_letter_code
_entity_poly.pdbx_strand_id
1 'polypeptide(L)'
;MKTKKHTLKQILSFYKPYKGLFAADLLCSLIAAAIGLVLPLGAGYITDNVLTGDLSAAPGKILGVGALLLGLVLVQALCSYFMDYQGHAIGARMERDMRAQLFAHCQRLSFSYFDSHPIGDLMSRLTNDSLSLAEFFHHVPEDVLVNSIKFVGASLILWHIHWQMTLVILCFLPFMLAYTLYFNKKMAAALEQGREDMGEINAQAEDTLSAIRMVQSFGNEAVEAQKFHVRNEKFLESRKRGYKGEALCYGGMDAFSSLIPIAVVVVGGLSILQGSLALSELVVFLLYAASFQP
;
A
#
# COMPACT_ATOMS: atom_id res chain seq x y z
N MET A 1 -15.52 -12.71 19.78
CA MET A 1 -16.33 -11.93 18.81
C MET A 1 -16.85 -10.58 19.34
N LYS A 2 -17.35 -10.48 20.59
CA LYS A 2 -17.83 -9.20 21.18
C LYS A 2 -16.74 -8.13 21.36
N THR A 3 -15.51 -8.52 21.69
CA THR A 3 -14.35 -7.63 21.86
C THR A 3 -13.93 -6.94 20.55
N LYS A 4 -13.79 -7.67 19.45
CA LYS A 4 -13.43 -7.10 18.13
C LYS A 4 -14.41 -6.03 17.63
N LYS A 5 -15.72 -6.23 17.86
CA LYS A 5 -16.75 -5.24 17.48
C LYS A 5 -16.67 -3.96 18.32
N HIS A 6 -16.29 -4.06 19.59
CA HIS A 6 -16.10 -2.90 20.47
C HIS A 6 -14.88 -2.08 20.03
N THR A 7 -13.76 -2.76 19.73
CA THR A 7 -12.54 -2.12 19.22
C THR A 7 -12.79 -1.38 17.91
N LEU A 8 -13.48 -2.00 16.95
CA LEU A 8 -13.81 -1.35 15.67
C LEU A 8 -14.72 -0.13 15.86
N LYS A 9 -15.69 -0.21 16.77
CA LYS A 9 -16.61 0.92 17.06
C LYS A 9 -15.89 2.10 17.73
N GLN A 10 -14.94 1.83 18.63
CA GLN A 10 -14.11 2.86 19.24
C GLN A 10 -13.18 3.50 18.21
N ILE A 11 -12.55 2.70 17.36
CA ILE A 11 -11.73 3.15 16.24
C ILE A 11 -12.54 4.07 15.31
N LEU A 12 -13.72 3.63 14.86
CA LEU A 12 -14.59 4.42 13.98
C LEU A 12 -15.11 5.69 14.65
N SER A 13 -15.06 5.79 15.98
CA SER A 13 -15.47 6.99 16.70
C SER A 13 -14.52 8.16 16.45
N PHE A 14 -13.25 7.91 16.16
CA PHE A 14 -12.25 8.96 15.88
C PHE A 14 -12.48 9.66 14.53
N TYR A 15 -13.21 9.04 13.60
CA TYR A 15 -13.63 9.70 12.36
C TYR A 15 -14.79 10.67 12.58
N LYS A 16 -15.58 10.51 13.66
CA LYS A 16 -16.82 11.27 13.85
C LYS A 16 -16.65 12.79 13.83
N PRO A 17 -15.59 13.38 14.43
CA PRO A 17 -15.36 14.81 14.37
C PRO A 17 -14.98 15.31 12.97
N TYR A 18 -14.46 14.43 12.10
CA TYR A 18 -13.86 14.79 10.81
C TYR A 18 -14.61 14.26 9.59
N LYS A 19 -15.85 13.77 9.76
CA LYS A 19 -16.64 13.13 8.69
C LYS A 19 -16.77 13.96 7.41
N GLY A 20 -16.89 15.29 7.54
CA GLY A 20 -17.01 16.17 6.38
C GLY A 20 -15.73 16.22 5.55
N LEU A 21 -14.58 16.39 6.22
CA LEU A 21 -13.27 16.38 5.56
C LEU A 21 -12.97 15.00 4.97
N PHE A 22 -13.25 13.93 5.73
CA PHE A 22 -13.08 12.56 5.26
C PHE A 22 -13.97 12.23 4.05
N ALA A 23 -15.21 12.70 4.02
CA ALA A 23 -16.08 12.50 2.85
C ALA A 23 -15.60 13.29 1.63
N ALA A 24 -15.08 14.51 1.82
CA ALA A 24 -14.49 15.30 0.74
C ALA A 24 -13.20 14.64 0.19
N ASP A 25 -12.37 14.12 1.08
CA ASP A 25 -11.15 13.38 0.79
C ASP A 25 -11.45 12.13 -0.07
N LEU A 26 -12.40 11.29 0.38
CA LEU A 26 -12.86 10.14 -0.41
C LEU A 26 -13.48 10.55 -1.75
N LEU A 27 -14.20 11.67 -1.82
CA LEU A 27 -14.75 12.17 -3.09
C LEU A 27 -13.63 12.58 -4.06
N CYS A 28 -12.60 13.29 -3.58
CA CYS A 28 -11.42 13.61 -4.37
C CYS A 28 -10.73 12.34 -4.88
N SER A 29 -10.62 11.31 -4.04
CA SER A 29 -10.03 10.03 -4.43
C SER A 29 -10.81 9.31 -5.53
N LEU A 30 -12.16 9.35 -5.45
CA LEU A 30 -13.05 8.82 -6.47
C LEU A 30 -12.89 9.58 -7.80
N ILE A 31 -12.83 10.91 -7.74
CA ILE A 31 -12.63 11.76 -8.93
C ILE A 31 -11.27 11.46 -9.57
N ALA A 32 -10.19 11.41 -8.77
CA ALA A 32 -8.85 11.13 -9.26
C ALA A 32 -8.75 9.72 -9.88
N ALA A 33 -9.39 8.71 -9.28
CA ALA A 33 -9.46 7.37 -9.83
C ALA A 33 -10.24 7.32 -11.14
N ALA A 34 -11.39 8.00 -11.22
CA ALA A 34 -12.20 8.09 -12.43
C ALA A 34 -11.45 8.79 -13.57
N ILE A 35 -10.74 9.89 -13.28
CA ILE A 35 -9.91 10.57 -14.28
C ILE A 35 -8.81 9.64 -14.78
N GLY A 36 -8.13 8.92 -13.88
CA GLY A 36 -7.12 7.93 -14.26
C GLY A 36 -7.64 6.86 -15.22
N LEU A 37 -8.91 6.46 -15.09
CA LEU A 37 -9.57 5.56 -16.04
C LEU A 37 -9.94 6.23 -17.36
N VAL A 38 -10.23 7.53 -17.40
CA VAL A 38 -10.61 8.24 -18.63
C VAL A 38 -9.40 8.49 -19.53
N LEU A 39 -8.20 8.66 -18.98
CA LEU A 39 -7.00 9.00 -19.78
C LEU A 39 -6.70 7.98 -20.89
N PRO A 40 -6.66 6.65 -20.65
CA PRO A 40 -6.49 5.66 -21.71
C PRO A 40 -7.59 5.69 -22.78
N LEU A 41 -8.85 5.97 -22.40
CA LEU A 41 -9.95 6.08 -23.35
C LEU A 41 -9.78 7.26 -24.30
N GLY A 42 -9.23 8.37 -23.81
CA GLY A 42 -8.90 9.52 -24.66
C GLY A 42 -7.87 9.18 -25.73
N ALA A 43 -6.84 8.41 -25.38
CA ALA A 43 -5.86 7.90 -26.34
C ALA A 43 -6.49 6.91 -27.34
N GLY A 44 -7.38 6.04 -26.86
CA GLY A 44 -8.21 5.17 -27.69
C GLY A 44 -9.03 5.94 -28.72
N TYR A 45 -9.76 6.98 -28.29
CA TYR A 45 -10.57 7.82 -29.16
C TYR A 45 -9.75 8.54 -30.24
N ILE A 46 -8.57 9.07 -29.89
CA ILE A 46 -7.69 9.70 -30.88
C ILE A 46 -7.24 8.68 -31.93
N THR A 47 -6.79 7.51 -31.48
CA THR A 47 -6.27 6.47 -32.38
C THR A 47 -7.36 5.82 -33.22
N ASP A 48 -8.56 5.62 -32.68
CA ASP A 48 -9.66 4.92 -33.34
C ASP A 48 -10.52 5.80 -34.24
N ASN A 49 -10.79 7.06 -33.83
CA ASN A 49 -11.77 7.91 -34.53
C ASN A 49 -11.15 9.12 -35.23
N VAL A 50 -10.00 9.60 -34.76
CA VAL A 50 -9.39 10.82 -35.30
C VAL A 50 -8.34 10.50 -36.36
N LEU A 51 -7.52 9.48 -36.13
CA LEU A 51 -6.46 9.08 -37.07
C LEU A 51 -6.95 8.21 -38.24
N THR A 52 -8.11 7.58 -38.12
CA THR A 52 -8.74 6.75 -39.16
C THR A 52 -9.79 7.53 -39.98
N GLY A 53 -10.20 8.71 -39.49
CA GLY A 53 -11.24 9.55 -40.09
C GLY A 53 -10.69 10.62 -41.04
N ASP A 54 -11.44 11.72 -41.19
CA ASP A 54 -11.02 12.85 -42.03
C ASP A 54 -9.82 13.59 -41.41
N LEU A 55 -8.65 13.40 -42.03
CA LEU A 55 -7.37 13.96 -41.61
C LEU A 55 -7.29 15.48 -41.72
N SER A 56 -8.17 16.12 -42.51
CA SER A 56 -8.18 17.58 -42.64
C SER A 56 -8.65 18.29 -41.36
N ALA A 57 -9.59 17.67 -40.62
CA ALA A 57 -10.07 18.15 -39.33
C ALA A 57 -9.33 17.54 -38.12
N ALA A 58 -8.43 16.58 -38.36
CA ALA A 58 -7.74 15.83 -37.31
C ALA A 58 -6.92 16.72 -36.35
N PRO A 59 -6.13 17.73 -36.80
CA PRO A 59 -5.34 18.55 -35.88
C PRO A 59 -6.20 19.27 -34.85
N GLY A 60 -7.33 19.84 -35.26
CA GLY A 60 -8.26 20.54 -34.35
C GLY A 60 -8.90 19.60 -33.32
N LYS A 61 -9.30 18.39 -33.74
CA LYS A 61 -9.85 17.38 -32.83
C LYS A 61 -8.81 16.85 -31.85
N ILE A 62 -7.59 16.59 -32.31
CA ILE A 62 -6.46 16.14 -31.46
C ILE A 62 -6.17 17.19 -30.39
N LEU A 63 -6.05 18.46 -30.78
CA LEU A 63 -5.80 19.55 -29.82
C LEU A 63 -6.96 19.73 -28.84
N GLY A 64 -8.21 19.59 -29.30
CA GLY A 64 -9.39 19.66 -28.43
C GLY A 64 -9.43 18.56 -27.37
N VAL A 65 -9.21 17.30 -27.78
CA VAL A 65 -9.13 16.15 -26.85
C VAL A 65 -7.90 16.30 -25.94
N GLY A 66 -6.75 16.69 -26.48
CA GLY A 66 -5.54 16.92 -25.70
C GLY A 66 -5.74 18.00 -24.63
N ALA A 67 -6.37 19.12 -24.96
CA ALA A 67 -6.72 20.18 -24.00
C ALA A 67 -7.69 19.69 -22.92
N LEU A 68 -8.68 18.87 -23.28
CA LEU A 68 -9.59 18.24 -22.33
C LEU A 68 -8.82 17.32 -21.36
N LEU A 69 -7.97 16.44 -21.87
CA LEU A 69 -7.17 15.51 -21.05
C LEU A 69 -6.22 16.28 -20.12
N LEU A 70 -5.57 17.35 -20.60
CA LEU A 70 -4.77 18.23 -19.76
C LEU A 70 -5.61 18.88 -18.65
N GLY A 71 -6.81 19.36 -18.98
CA GLY A 71 -7.75 19.88 -17.99
C GLY A 71 -8.12 18.85 -16.91
N LEU A 72 -8.37 17.60 -17.32
CA LEU A 72 -8.62 16.50 -16.39
C LEU A 72 -7.40 16.20 -15.51
N VAL A 73 -6.18 16.20 -16.06
CA VAL A 73 -4.95 16.01 -15.27
C VAL A 73 -4.77 17.14 -14.24
N LEU A 74 -5.10 18.39 -14.58
CA LEU A 74 -5.08 19.48 -13.60
C LEU A 74 -6.08 19.26 -12.46
N VAL A 75 -7.31 18.83 -12.77
CA VAL A 75 -8.31 18.48 -11.75
C VAL A 75 -7.82 17.31 -10.89
N GLN A 76 -7.23 16.29 -11.51
CA GLN A 76 -6.65 15.15 -10.80
C GLN A 76 -5.54 15.61 -9.86
N ALA A 77 -4.63 16.47 -10.30
CA ALA A 77 -3.55 17.00 -9.47
C ALA A 77 -4.06 17.80 -8.27
N LEU A 78 -5.11 18.62 -8.45
CA LEU A 78 -5.75 19.34 -7.35
C LEU A 78 -6.43 18.39 -6.36
N CYS A 79 -7.10 17.33 -6.86
CA CYS A 79 -7.69 16.30 -6.02
C CYS A 79 -6.61 15.53 -5.24
N SER A 80 -5.55 15.09 -5.91
CA SER A 80 -4.41 14.40 -5.28
C SER A 80 -3.74 15.26 -4.22
N TYR A 81 -3.55 16.56 -4.46
CA TYR A 81 -3.01 17.47 -3.45
C TYR A 81 -3.94 17.59 -2.25
N PHE A 82 -5.25 17.73 -2.49
CA PHE A 82 -6.23 17.80 -1.41
C PHE A 82 -6.22 16.51 -0.59
N MET A 83 -6.20 15.34 -1.24
CA MET A 83 -6.18 14.03 -0.60
C MET A 83 -4.93 13.85 0.26
N ASP A 84 -3.76 14.09 -0.32
CA ASP A 84 -2.49 13.93 0.37
C ASP A 84 -2.43 14.86 1.60
N TYR A 85 -2.70 16.15 1.42
CA TYR A 85 -2.60 17.10 2.53
C TYR A 85 -3.72 16.90 3.58
N GLN A 86 -4.99 16.83 3.17
CA GLN A 86 -6.10 16.74 4.12
C GLN A 86 -6.20 15.36 4.76
N GLY A 87 -5.91 14.28 4.02
CA GLY A 87 -5.80 12.92 4.55
C GLY A 87 -4.81 12.85 5.70
N HIS A 88 -3.56 13.28 5.47
CA HIS A 88 -2.54 13.33 6.54
C HIS A 88 -2.93 14.28 7.67
N ALA A 89 -3.53 15.44 7.37
CA ALA A 89 -3.99 16.37 8.39
C ALA A 89 -5.11 15.79 9.27
N ILE A 90 -6.03 14.98 8.70
CA ILE A 90 -7.03 14.23 9.46
C ILE A 90 -6.34 13.19 10.33
N GLY A 91 -5.38 12.43 9.78
CA GLY A 91 -4.56 11.47 10.53
C GLY A 91 -3.91 12.10 11.76
N ALA A 92 -3.20 13.22 11.59
CA ALA A 92 -2.54 13.94 12.69
C ALA A 92 -3.53 14.46 13.76
N ARG A 93 -4.73 14.89 13.35
CA ARG A 93 -5.79 15.29 14.28
C ARG A 93 -6.34 14.10 15.07
N MET A 94 -6.53 12.96 14.42
CA MET A 94 -6.95 11.72 15.07
C MET A 94 -5.88 11.23 16.05
N GLU A 95 -4.60 11.29 15.68
CA GLU A 95 -3.46 10.96 16.55
C GLU A 95 -3.46 11.83 17.81
N ARG A 96 -3.60 13.15 17.66
CA ARG A 96 -3.70 14.09 18.78
C ARG A 96 -4.81 13.69 19.76
N ASP A 97 -5.99 13.37 19.24
CA ASP A 97 -7.14 13.01 20.05
C ASP A 97 -6.96 11.65 20.74
N MET A 98 -6.35 10.68 20.06
CA MET A 98 -5.98 9.38 20.63
C MET A 98 -4.97 9.56 21.76
N ARG A 99 -3.91 10.34 21.55
CA ARG A 99 -2.89 10.64 22.56
C ARG A 99 -3.49 11.28 23.80
N ALA A 100 -4.38 12.26 23.63
CA ALA A 100 -5.07 12.89 24.75
C ALA A 100 -5.90 11.89 25.56
N GLN A 101 -6.65 11.00 24.90
CA GLN A 101 -7.47 9.99 25.56
C GLN A 101 -6.62 8.91 26.25
N LEU A 102 -5.58 8.40 25.59
CA LEU A 102 -4.65 7.42 26.15
C LEU A 102 -3.93 7.98 27.37
N PHE A 103 -3.42 9.21 27.28
CA PHE A 103 -2.73 9.84 28.41
C PHE A 103 -3.67 10.05 29.61
N ALA A 104 -4.90 10.53 29.38
CA ALA A 104 -5.91 10.66 30.43
C ALA A 104 -6.31 9.31 31.05
N HIS A 105 -6.30 8.23 30.26
CA HIS A 105 -6.53 6.88 30.75
C HIS A 105 -5.36 6.38 31.62
N CYS A 106 -4.12 6.58 31.17
CA CYS A 106 -2.92 6.21 31.92
C CYS A 106 -2.90 6.82 33.32
N GLN A 107 -3.30 8.09 33.47
CA GLN A 107 -3.37 8.76 34.78
C GLN A 107 -4.38 8.13 35.76
N ARG A 108 -5.32 7.32 35.28
CA ARG A 108 -6.35 6.66 36.09
C ARG A 108 -6.02 5.20 36.40
N LEU A 109 -4.90 4.69 35.90
CA LEU A 109 -4.45 3.33 36.19
C LEU A 109 -3.97 3.21 37.63
N SER A 110 -4.20 2.05 38.25
CA SER A 110 -3.77 1.77 39.61
C SER A 110 -2.24 1.69 39.73
N PHE A 111 -1.68 2.01 40.89
CA PHE A 111 -0.24 1.81 41.15
C PHE A 111 0.26 0.39 40.81
N SER A 112 -0.51 -0.64 41.16
CA SER A 112 -0.20 -2.05 40.82
C SER A 112 -0.03 -2.32 39.32
N TYR A 113 -0.66 -1.51 38.46
CA TYR A 113 -0.46 -1.61 37.02
C TYR A 113 0.95 -1.14 36.64
N PHE A 114 1.40 -0.01 37.20
CA PHE A 114 2.74 0.52 36.98
C PHE A 114 3.84 -0.33 37.63
N ASP A 115 3.52 -1.08 38.69
CA ASP A 115 4.45 -2.05 39.29
C ASP A 115 4.70 -3.26 38.39
N SER A 116 3.78 -3.56 37.47
CA SER A 116 3.81 -4.74 36.60
C SER A 116 4.04 -4.43 35.12
N HIS A 117 4.05 -3.15 34.72
CA HIS A 117 4.22 -2.71 33.33
C HIS A 117 5.28 -1.61 33.23
N PRO A 118 6.34 -1.81 32.44
CA PRO A 118 7.37 -0.78 32.25
C PRO A 118 6.77 0.51 31.67
N ILE A 119 7.19 1.66 32.21
CA ILE A 119 6.78 2.99 31.72
C ILE A 119 7.16 3.16 30.23
N GLY A 120 8.26 2.55 29.79
CA GLY A 120 8.67 2.56 28.39
C GLY A 120 7.63 1.95 27.43
N ASP A 121 6.94 0.88 27.83
CA ASP A 121 5.88 0.26 27.00
C ASP A 121 4.69 1.22 26.85
N LEU A 122 4.29 1.88 27.94
CA LEU A 122 3.23 2.89 27.92
C LEU A 122 3.60 4.08 27.01
N MET A 123 4.85 4.54 27.08
CA MET A 123 5.35 5.60 26.21
C MET A 123 5.34 5.18 24.74
N SER A 124 5.78 3.96 24.42
CA SER A 124 5.75 3.44 23.05
C SER A 124 4.33 3.36 22.49
N ARG A 125 3.35 2.89 23.28
CA ARG A 125 1.94 2.87 22.87
C ARG A 125 1.38 4.27 22.64
N LEU A 126 1.77 5.23 23.48
CA LEU A 126 1.31 6.62 23.37
C LEU A 126 1.90 7.32 22.16
N THR A 127 3.11 6.98 21.73
CA THR A 127 3.76 7.61 20.57
C THR A 127 3.60 6.76 19.31
N ASN A 128 4.27 5.61 19.27
CA ASN A 128 4.45 4.80 18.07
C ASN A 128 3.13 4.15 17.62
N ASP A 129 2.41 3.48 18.53
CA ASP A 129 1.18 2.79 18.15
C ASP A 129 0.09 3.79 17.73
N SER A 130 0.03 4.95 18.39
CA SER A 130 -0.90 6.03 18.04
C SER A 130 -0.65 6.58 16.64
N LEU A 131 0.62 6.73 16.26
CA LEU A 131 1.03 7.18 14.93
C LEU A 131 0.67 6.15 13.88
N SER A 132 1.06 4.88 14.07
CA SER A 132 0.75 3.80 13.11
C SER A 132 -0.75 3.62 12.91
N LEU A 133 -1.56 3.80 13.95
CA LEU A 133 -3.01 3.78 13.84
C LEU A 133 -3.53 4.97 13.02
N ALA A 134 -3.03 6.18 13.28
CA ALA A 134 -3.42 7.37 12.55
C ALA A 134 -3.04 7.31 11.05
N GLU A 135 -1.86 6.80 10.74
CA GLU A 135 -1.40 6.51 9.37
C GLU A 135 -2.33 5.53 8.67
N PHE A 136 -2.63 4.42 9.34
CA PHE A 136 -3.58 3.42 8.83
C PHE A 136 -4.96 4.03 8.52
N PHE A 137 -5.45 4.96 9.34
CA PHE A 137 -6.81 5.47 9.20
C PHE A 137 -7.04 6.40 8.02
N HIS A 138 -6.04 7.11 7.54
CA HIS A 138 -6.23 7.96 6.37
C HIS A 138 -5.83 7.23 5.08
N HIS A 139 -4.70 6.52 5.05
CA HIS A 139 -4.25 5.82 3.85
C HIS A 139 -5.15 4.64 3.44
N VAL A 140 -5.50 3.75 4.37
CA VAL A 140 -6.14 2.48 3.99
C VAL A 140 -7.51 2.66 3.33
N PRO A 141 -8.43 3.51 3.82
CA PRO A 141 -9.70 3.73 3.14
C PRO A 141 -9.52 4.32 1.74
N GLU A 142 -8.59 5.25 1.58
CA GLU A 142 -8.27 5.90 0.31
C GLU A 142 -7.70 4.90 -0.70
N ASP A 143 -6.64 4.18 -0.33
CA ASP A 143 -5.96 3.19 -1.18
C ASP A 143 -6.92 2.09 -1.62
N VAL A 144 -7.71 1.55 -0.68
CA VAL A 144 -8.70 0.50 -1.00
C VAL A 144 -9.73 1.03 -1.99
N LEU A 145 -10.21 2.26 -1.82
CA LEU A 145 -11.20 2.85 -2.71
C LEU A 145 -10.62 3.07 -4.11
N VAL A 146 -9.48 3.77 -4.20
CA VAL A 146 -8.80 4.11 -5.47
C VAL A 146 -8.43 2.85 -6.23
N ASN A 147 -7.77 1.89 -5.59
CA ASN A 147 -7.30 0.68 -6.24
C ASN A 147 -8.47 -0.22 -6.64
N SER A 148 -9.53 -0.31 -5.82
CA SER A 148 -10.75 -1.06 -6.21
C SER A 148 -11.43 -0.44 -7.42
N ILE A 149 -11.57 0.89 -7.47
CA ILE A 149 -12.20 1.58 -8.61
C ILE A 149 -11.34 1.41 -9.86
N LYS A 150 -10.02 1.62 -9.77
CA LYS A 150 -9.13 1.44 -10.93
C LYS A 150 -9.17 0.01 -11.44
N PHE A 151 -9.07 -0.98 -10.53
CA PHE A 151 -9.10 -2.38 -10.90
C PHE A 151 -10.44 -2.80 -11.53
N VAL A 152 -11.56 -2.55 -10.84
CA VAL A 152 -12.90 -2.94 -11.31
C VAL A 152 -13.28 -2.13 -12.55
N GLY A 153 -13.02 -0.82 -12.53
CA GLY A 153 -13.32 0.07 -13.65
C GLY A 153 -12.52 -0.29 -14.90
N ALA A 154 -11.21 -0.50 -14.81
CA ALA A 154 -10.40 -0.95 -15.94
C ALA A 154 -10.86 -2.33 -16.44
N SER A 155 -11.14 -3.27 -15.53
CA SER A 155 -11.65 -4.60 -15.89
C SER A 155 -12.95 -4.52 -16.68
N LEU A 156 -13.91 -3.72 -16.20
CA LEU A 156 -15.20 -3.53 -16.89
C LEU A 156 -15.01 -2.85 -18.24
N ILE A 157 -14.20 -1.79 -18.32
CA ILE A 157 -13.93 -1.08 -19.58
C ILE A 157 -13.31 -2.02 -20.61
N LEU A 158 -12.24 -2.73 -20.24
CA LEU A 158 -11.57 -3.67 -21.13
C LEU A 158 -12.49 -4.82 -21.55
N TRP A 159 -13.33 -5.32 -20.63
CA TRP A 159 -14.27 -6.39 -20.93
C TRP A 159 -15.27 -5.99 -22.03
N HIS A 160 -15.74 -4.74 -22.02
CA HIS A 160 -16.64 -4.22 -23.05
C HIS A 160 -15.93 -3.99 -24.39
N ILE A 161 -14.63 -3.67 -24.37
CA ILE A 161 -13.82 -3.54 -25.59
C ILE A 161 -13.57 -4.92 -26.20
N HIS A 162 -12.92 -5.82 -25.46
CA HIS A 162 -12.62 -7.17 -25.94
C HIS A 162 -12.46 -8.17 -24.78
N TRP A 163 -13.49 -8.96 -24.52
CA TRP A 163 -13.56 -9.86 -23.36
C TRP A 163 -12.50 -10.97 -23.38
N GLN A 164 -12.13 -11.52 -24.54
CA GLN A 164 -11.09 -12.56 -24.62
C GLN A 164 -9.71 -12.02 -24.22
N MET A 165 -9.40 -10.78 -24.63
CA MET A 165 -8.14 -10.12 -24.26
C MET A 165 -8.13 -9.76 -22.77
N THR A 166 -9.29 -9.36 -22.25
CA THR A 166 -9.44 -9.10 -20.81
C THR A 166 -9.19 -10.36 -19.99
N LEU A 167 -9.70 -11.52 -20.41
CA LEU A 167 -9.41 -12.79 -19.75
C LEU A 167 -7.92 -13.14 -19.75
N VAL A 168 -7.17 -12.81 -20.81
CA VAL A 168 -5.72 -12.99 -20.85
C VAL A 168 -5.03 -12.18 -19.75
N ILE A 169 -5.45 -10.94 -19.50
CA ILE A 169 -4.89 -10.14 -18.40
C ILE A 169 -5.35 -10.71 -17.05
N LEU A 170 -6.64 -10.97 -16.89
CA LEU A 170 -7.21 -11.45 -15.63
C LEU A 170 -6.68 -12.83 -15.23
N CYS A 171 -6.19 -13.64 -16.18
CA CYS A 171 -5.60 -14.94 -15.87
C CYS A 171 -4.29 -14.81 -15.08
N PHE A 172 -3.55 -13.70 -15.17
CA PHE A 172 -2.35 -13.46 -14.36
C PHE A 172 -2.68 -13.26 -12.88
N LEU A 173 -3.83 -12.67 -12.57
CA LEU A 173 -4.22 -12.31 -11.20
C LEU A 173 -4.26 -13.48 -10.22
N PRO A 174 -4.89 -14.65 -10.50
CA PRO A 174 -4.85 -15.77 -9.57
C PRO A 174 -3.42 -16.27 -9.31
N PHE A 175 -2.53 -16.23 -10.31
CA PHE A 175 -1.13 -16.61 -10.12
C PHE A 175 -0.38 -15.57 -9.29
N MET A 176 -0.56 -14.28 -9.56
CA MET A 176 0.00 -13.18 -8.75
C MET A 176 -0.47 -13.27 -7.31
N LEU A 177 -1.77 -13.46 -7.08
CA LEU A 177 -2.36 -13.59 -5.75
C LEU A 177 -1.77 -14.80 -5.01
N ALA A 178 -1.74 -15.98 -5.64
CA ALA A 178 -1.17 -17.17 -5.04
C ALA A 178 0.32 -17.00 -4.70
N TYR A 179 1.09 -16.41 -5.61
CA TYR A 179 2.51 -16.11 -5.43
C TYR A 179 2.73 -15.18 -4.24
N THR A 180 1.99 -14.09 -4.20
CA THR A 180 2.07 -13.06 -3.14
C THR A 180 1.69 -13.64 -1.80
N LEU A 181 0.58 -14.37 -1.70
CA LEU A 181 0.15 -15.00 -0.45
C LEU A 181 1.18 -15.98 0.09
N TYR A 182 1.81 -16.76 -0.79
CA TYR A 182 2.87 -17.69 -0.43
C TYR A 182 4.12 -16.98 0.14
N PHE A 183 4.64 -15.97 -0.57
CA PHE A 183 5.85 -15.26 -0.13
C PHE A 183 5.60 -14.30 1.03
N ASN A 184 4.42 -13.65 1.10
CA ASN A 184 4.03 -12.85 2.27
C ASN A 184 3.93 -13.69 3.54
N LYS A 185 3.39 -14.91 3.46
CA LYS A 185 3.36 -15.81 4.63
C LYS A 185 4.77 -16.14 5.12
N LYS A 186 5.70 -16.39 4.19
CA LYS A 186 7.11 -16.67 4.53
C LYS A 186 7.83 -15.46 5.10
N MET A 187 7.59 -14.27 4.53
CA MET A 187 8.13 -13.01 5.02
C MET A 187 7.60 -12.70 6.42
N ALA A 188 6.29 -12.84 6.65
CA ALA A 188 5.66 -12.62 7.94
C ALA A 188 6.25 -13.51 9.04
N ALA A 189 6.43 -14.81 8.76
CA ALA A 189 7.06 -15.73 9.70
C ALA A 189 8.52 -15.34 10.04
N ALA A 190 9.28 -14.85 9.05
CA ALA A 190 10.65 -14.38 9.31
C ALA A 190 10.69 -13.06 10.09
N LEU A 191 9.72 -12.16 9.88
CA LEU A 191 9.59 -10.92 10.66
C LEU A 191 9.18 -11.21 12.11
N GLU A 192 8.31 -12.19 12.32
CA GLU A 192 7.92 -12.66 13.65
C GLU A 192 9.13 -13.22 14.40
N GLN A 193 9.89 -14.13 13.78
CA GLN A 193 11.14 -14.63 14.37
C GLN A 193 12.14 -13.50 14.64
N GLY A 194 12.29 -12.54 13.71
CA GLY A 194 13.18 -11.40 13.89
C GLY A 194 12.79 -10.50 15.07
N ARG A 195 11.49 -10.42 15.42
CA ARG A 195 11.02 -9.72 16.63
C ARG A 195 11.40 -10.47 17.90
N GLU A 196 11.27 -11.80 17.91
CA GLU A 196 11.72 -12.62 19.04
C GLU A 196 13.24 -12.50 19.26
N ASP A 197 14.03 -12.61 18.19
CA ASP A 197 15.49 -12.51 18.26
C ASP A 197 15.94 -11.12 18.75
N MET A 198 15.24 -10.05 18.32
CA MET A 198 15.48 -8.69 18.84
C MET A 198 15.15 -8.56 20.33
N GLY A 199 14.08 -9.22 20.79
CA GLY A 199 13.74 -9.31 22.21
C GLY A 199 14.83 -9.98 23.03
N GLU A 200 15.38 -11.10 22.55
CA GLU A 200 16.52 -11.79 23.19
C GLU A 200 17.77 -10.90 23.25
N ILE A 201 18.06 -10.12 22.20
CA ILE A 201 19.17 -9.16 22.17
C ILE A 201 18.96 -8.05 23.20
N ASN A 202 17.77 -7.46 23.24
CA ASN A 202 17.44 -6.38 24.17
C ASN A 202 17.54 -6.85 25.62
N ALA A 203 17.01 -8.04 25.94
CA ALA A 203 17.10 -8.62 27.28
C ALA A 203 18.56 -8.84 27.71
N GLN A 204 19.40 -9.39 26.82
CA GLN A 204 20.84 -9.56 27.12
C GLN A 204 21.52 -8.21 27.36
N ALA A 205 21.25 -7.22 26.50
CA ALA A 205 21.85 -5.91 26.63
C ALA A 205 21.42 -5.22 27.94
N GLU A 206 20.16 -5.33 28.32
CA GLU A 206 19.62 -4.82 29.58
C GLU A 206 20.29 -5.50 30.79
N ASP A 207 20.40 -6.84 30.80
CA ASP A 207 21.07 -7.61 31.85
C ASP A 207 22.54 -7.19 32.00
N THR A 208 23.30 -7.15 30.89
CA THR A 208 24.72 -6.80 30.89
C THR A 208 24.95 -5.35 31.32
N LEU A 209 24.17 -4.39 30.80
CA LEU A 209 24.35 -2.96 31.10
C LEU A 209 23.87 -2.60 32.50
N SER A 210 22.80 -3.21 32.99
CA SER A 210 22.32 -3.00 34.37
C SER A 210 23.32 -3.54 35.39
N ALA A 211 24.05 -4.61 35.05
CA ALA A 211 25.09 -5.21 35.88
C ALA A 211 26.53 -4.77 35.51
N ILE A 212 26.70 -3.65 34.80
CA ILE A 212 27.99 -3.28 34.19
C ILE A 212 29.17 -3.22 35.18
N ARG A 213 28.93 -2.76 36.42
CA ARG A 213 29.96 -2.70 37.47
C ARG A 213 30.47 -4.10 37.85
N MET A 214 29.56 -5.09 37.88
CA MET A 214 29.90 -6.48 38.14
C MET A 214 30.73 -7.05 36.98
N VAL A 215 30.26 -6.85 35.74
CA VAL A 215 30.97 -7.30 34.53
C VAL A 215 32.42 -6.80 34.52
N GLN A 216 32.62 -5.50 34.77
CA GLN A 216 33.95 -4.87 34.83
C GLN A 216 34.79 -5.34 36.01
N SER A 217 34.20 -5.53 37.20
CA SER A 217 34.94 -6.00 38.37
C SER A 217 35.54 -7.40 38.22
N PHE A 218 34.92 -8.23 37.38
CA PHE A 218 35.38 -9.59 37.08
C PHE A 218 36.13 -9.70 35.74
N GLY A 219 36.32 -8.60 35.00
CA GLY A 219 36.99 -8.61 33.68
C GLY A 219 36.26 -9.44 32.62
N ASN A 220 34.92 -9.52 32.70
CA ASN A 220 34.08 -10.39 31.88
C ASN A 220 33.56 -9.72 30.60
N GLU A 221 34.06 -8.54 30.21
CA GLU A 221 33.56 -7.79 29.06
C GLU A 221 33.63 -8.60 27.76
N ALA A 222 34.73 -9.32 27.52
CA ALA A 222 34.89 -10.17 26.35
C ALA A 222 33.89 -11.34 26.32
N VAL A 223 33.54 -11.88 27.49
CA VAL A 223 32.56 -12.96 27.63
C VAL A 223 31.17 -12.47 27.27
N GLU A 224 30.77 -11.32 27.81
CA GLU A 224 29.46 -10.71 27.52
C GLU A 224 29.37 -10.25 26.06
N ALA A 225 30.46 -9.71 25.49
CA ALA A 225 30.53 -9.38 24.08
C ALA A 225 30.35 -10.61 23.17
N GLN A 226 30.95 -11.75 23.52
CA GLN A 226 30.77 -12.99 22.77
C GLN A 226 29.34 -13.51 22.86
N LYS A 227 28.69 -13.45 24.04
CA LYS A 227 27.28 -13.81 24.20
C LYS A 227 26.37 -12.93 23.34
N PHE A 228 26.62 -11.62 23.34
CA PHE A 228 25.89 -10.67 22.50
C PHE A 228 26.08 -10.99 21.02
N HIS A 229 27.32 -11.25 20.57
CA HIS A 229 27.63 -11.58 19.19
C HIS A 229 26.84 -12.81 18.70
N VAL A 230 26.77 -13.88 19.48
CA VAL A 230 26.01 -15.09 19.12
C VAL A 230 24.51 -14.78 18.90
N ARG A 231 23.89 -13.99 19.79
CA ARG A 231 22.48 -13.59 19.62
C ARG A 231 22.29 -12.66 18.42
N ASN A 232 23.26 -11.76 18.19
CA ASN A 232 23.21 -10.83 17.07
C ASN A 232 23.35 -11.54 15.71
N GLU A 233 24.15 -12.59 15.61
CA GLU A 233 24.24 -13.44 14.41
C GLU A 233 22.91 -14.17 14.13
N LYS A 234 22.24 -14.68 15.17
CA LYS A 234 20.91 -15.30 15.02
C LYS A 234 19.89 -14.30 14.47
N PHE A 235 19.87 -13.08 15.01
CA PHE A 235 19.04 -11.99 14.49
C PHE A 235 19.37 -11.64 13.04
N LEU A 236 20.66 -11.56 12.68
CA LEU A 236 21.10 -11.30 11.31
C LEU A 236 20.56 -12.35 10.34
N GLU A 237 20.66 -13.64 10.67
CA GLU A 237 20.11 -14.72 9.85
C GLU A 237 18.58 -14.64 9.72
N SER A 238 17.89 -14.26 10.79
CA SER A 238 16.45 -13.99 10.79
C SER A 238 16.07 -12.85 9.84
N ARG A 239 16.78 -11.72 9.91
CA ARG A 239 16.59 -10.57 9.02
C ARG A 239 16.90 -10.92 7.56
N LYS A 240 17.97 -11.66 7.29
CA LYS A 240 18.31 -12.13 5.93
C LYS A 240 17.21 -13.01 5.35
N ARG A 241 16.59 -13.88 6.15
CA ARG A 241 15.43 -14.68 5.72
C ARG A 241 14.22 -13.79 5.39
N GLY A 242 13.98 -12.75 6.19
CA GLY A 242 12.95 -11.73 5.93
C GLY A 242 13.17 -11.03 4.59
N TYR A 243 14.36 -10.46 4.38
CA TYR A 243 14.72 -9.79 3.13
C TYR A 243 14.71 -10.72 1.92
N LYS A 244 15.06 -11.99 2.08
CA LYS A 244 14.91 -12.97 0.99
C LYS A 244 13.44 -13.18 0.63
N GLY A 245 12.54 -13.22 1.61
CA GLY A 245 11.09 -13.29 1.37
C GLY A 245 10.57 -12.05 0.67
N GLU A 246 10.98 -10.88 1.13
CA GLU A 246 10.67 -9.57 0.55
C GLU A 246 11.14 -9.46 -0.91
N ALA A 247 12.41 -9.75 -1.18
CA ALA A 247 12.99 -9.70 -2.52
C ALA A 247 12.29 -10.65 -3.50
N LEU A 248 11.92 -11.85 -3.04
CA LEU A 248 11.17 -12.80 -3.87
C LEU A 248 9.74 -12.32 -4.12
N CYS A 249 9.09 -11.70 -3.12
CA CYS A 249 7.74 -11.18 -3.27
C CYS A 249 7.70 -10.02 -4.28
N TYR A 250 8.49 -8.95 -4.04
CA TYR A 250 8.52 -7.78 -4.92
C TYR A 250 9.11 -8.10 -6.30
N GLY A 251 10.25 -8.79 -6.36
CA GLY A 251 10.88 -9.12 -7.65
C GLY A 251 10.02 -10.06 -8.50
N GLY A 252 9.29 -10.99 -7.88
CA GLY A 252 8.33 -11.82 -8.60
C GLY A 252 7.11 -11.03 -9.10
N MET A 253 6.63 -10.08 -8.30
CA MET A 253 5.53 -9.21 -8.71
C MET A 253 5.92 -8.28 -9.86
N ASP A 254 7.12 -7.69 -9.83
CA ASP A 254 7.66 -6.89 -10.95
C ASP A 254 7.79 -7.71 -12.23
N ALA A 255 8.18 -8.99 -12.11
CA ALA A 255 8.20 -9.89 -13.25
C ALA A 255 6.79 -10.11 -13.82
N PHE A 256 5.76 -10.34 -12.99
CA PHE A 256 4.38 -10.41 -13.46
C PHE A 256 3.91 -9.12 -14.12
N SER A 257 4.19 -7.96 -13.51
CA SER A 257 3.90 -6.64 -14.05
C SER A 257 4.52 -6.40 -15.43
N SER A 258 5.68 -7.01 -15.70
CA SER A 258 6.37 -6.95 -16.99
C SER A 258 5.81 -7.97 -18.01
N LEU A 259 5.29 -9.10 -17.53
CA LEU A 259 4.69 -10.13 -18.38
C LEU A 259 3.34 -9.72 -18.95
N ILE A 260 2.54 -8.93 -18.22
CA ILE A 260 1.21 -8.49 -18.68
C ILE A 260 1.29 -7.73 -20.01
N PRO A 261 2.11 -6.66 -20.18
CA PRO A 261 2.27 -5.98 -21.46
C PRO A 261 2.75 -6.90 -22.59
N ILE A 262 3.67 -7.83 -22.29
CA ILE A 262 4.17 -8.80 -23.29
C ILE A 262 3.03 -9.69 -23.79
N ALA A 263 2.22 -10.23 -22.87
CA ALA A 263 1.06 -11.05 -23.22
C ALA A 263 0.04 -10.25 -24.04
N VAL A 264 -0.20 -8.99 -23.68
CA VAL A 264 -1.08 -8.08 -24.42
C VAL A 264 -0.57 -7.87 -25.85
N VAL A 265 0.72 -7.60 -26.05
CA VAL A 265 1.28 -7.42 -27.41
C VAL A 265 1.20 -8.70 -28.23
N VAL A 266 1.60 -9.85 -27.66
CA VAL A 266 1.64 -11.13 -28.40
C VAL A 266 0.22 -11.59 -28.76
N VAL A 267 -0.67 -11.68 -27.78
CA VAL A 267 -2.04 -12.17 -28.02
C VAL A 267 -2.87 -11.14 -28.78
N GLY A 268 -2.68 -9.85 -28.49
CA GLY A 268 -3.34 -8.77 -29.20
C GLY A 268 -2.90 -8.69 -30.67
N GLY A 269 -1.60 -8.83 -30.96
CA GLY A 269 -1.08 -8.89 -32.32
C GLY A 269 -1.66 -10.07 -33.11
N LEU A 270 -1.75 -11.25 -32.51
CA LEU A 270 -2.43 -12.40 -33.12
C LEU A 270 -3.93 -12.16 -33.34
N SER A 271 -4.59 -11.48 -32.41
CA SER A 271 -6.03 -11.15 -32.48
C SER A 271 -6.33 -10.14 -33.59
N ILE A 272 -5.39 -9.20 -33.85
CA ILE A 272 -5.45 -8.26 -34.99
C ILE A 272 -5.34 -9.01 -36.32
N LEU A 273 -4.43 -9.99 -36.44
CA LEU A 273 -4.30 -10.81 -37.65
C LEU A 273 -5.58 -11.60 -37.98
N GLN A 274 -6.34 -11.96 -36.94
CA GLN A 274 -7.63 -12.65 -37.06
C GLN A 274 -8.80 -11.69 -37.31
N GLY A 275 -8.56 -10.37 -37.31
CA GLY A 275 -9.60 -9.35 -37.47
C GLY A 275 -10.54 -9.20 -36.27
N SER A 276 -10.18 -9.77 -35.11
CA SER A 276 -11.00 -9.75 -33.89
C SER A 276 -10.74 -8.55 -32.97
N LEU A 277 -9.61 -7.87 -33.17
CA LEU A 277 -9.17 -6.73 -32.36
C LEU A 277 -8.64 -5.63 -33.28
N ALA A 278 -8.97 -4.37 -33.00
CA ALA A 278 -8.39 -3.22 -33.70
C ALA A 278 -7.03 -2.80 -33.08
N LEU A 279 -6.19 -2.13 -33.87
CA LEU A 279 -4.91 -1.60 -33.38
C LEU A 279 -5.10 -0.54 -32.29
N SER A 280 -6.14 0.30 -32.42
CA SER A 280 -6.55 1.29 -31.43
C SER A 280 -6.91 0.64 -30.09
N GLU A 281 -7.65 -0.46 -30.12
CA GLU A 281 -8.00 -1.24 -28.93
C GLU A 281 -6.76 -1.83 -28.26
N LEU A 282 -5.81 -2.36 -29.03
CA LEU A 282 -4.54 -2.86 -28.49
C LEU A 282 -3.78 -1.78 -27.73
N VAL A 283 -3.75 -0.54 -28.23
CA VAL A 283 -3.14 0.61 -27.52
C VAL A 283 -3.85 0.85 -26.20
N VAL A 284 -5.18 0.81 -26.16
CA VAL A 284 -5.97 0.96 -24.93
C VAL A 284 -5.64 -0.14 -23.92
N PHE A 285 -5.54 -1.40 -24.36
CA PHE A 285 -5.13 -2.52 -23.50
C PHE A 285 -3.74 -2.32 -22.88
N LEU A 286 -2.78 -1.81 -23.66
CA LEU A 286 -1.43 -1.52 -23.15
C LEU A 286 -1.44 -0.40 -22.10
N LEU A 287 -2.24 0.64 -22.31
CA LEU A 287 -2.35 1.75 -21.36
C LEU A 287 -3.05 1.32 -20.05
N TYR A 288 -4.05 0.44 -20.13
CA TYR A 288 -4.69 -0.12 -18.93
C TYR A 288 -3.88 -1.20 -18.23
N ALA A 289 -2.84 -1.79 -18.85
CA ALA A 289 -2.00 -2.78 -18.20
C ALA A 289 -1.43 -2.28 -16.86
N ALA A 290 -1.11 -0.98 -16.77
CA ALA A 290 -0.67 -0.33 -15.54
C ALA A 290 -1.71 -0.35 -14.40
N SER A 291 -3.01 -0.47 -14.70
CA SER A 291 -4.08 -0.55 -13.69
C SER A 291 -4.17 -1.91 -12.99
N PHE A 292 -3.46 -2.92 -13.51
CA PHE A 292 -3.40 -4.29 -12.95
C PHE A 292 -2.07 -4.59 -12.26
N GLN A 293 -1.16 -3.60 -12.23
CA GLN A 293 0.07 -3.69 -11.49
C GLN A 293 -0.23 -3.56 -9.97
N PRO A 294 0.55 -4.25 -9.12
CA PRO A 294 0.41 -4.26 -7.66
C PRO A 294 0.51 -2.87 -7.02
#